data_AF-A0A960G6T6-F1
#
_entry.id   AF-A0A960G6T6-F1
#
_cell.length_a   1.000
_cell.length_b   1.000
_cell.length_c   1.000
_cell.angle_alpha   90.00
_cell.angle_beta   90.00
_cell.angle_gamma   90.00
#
_symmetry.space_group_name_H-M   'P 1'
#
loop_
_entity.id
_entity.type
_entity.pdbx_description
1 polymer ?
#
loop_
_entity_poly.entity_id
_entity_poly.type
_entity_poly.pdbx_seq_one_letter_code
_entity_poly.pdbx_strand_id
1 'polypeptide(L)' 'MTLIAAGVLLVATPALVDPNFTDTVVLLLDVDDNGALGVILNRPSPVPVAEVLEAWGSVVVEPDVLFRG' A
#
# COMPACT_ATOMS: atom_id res chain seq x y z
N MET A 1 -3.09 -5.68 -23.45
CA MET A 1 -3.65 -6.22 -22.19
C MET A 1 -2.57 -6.06 -21.14
N THR A 2 -2.79 -5.25 -20.11
CA THR A 2 -1.87 -5.20 -18.96
C THR A 2 -2.07 -6.49 -18.18
N LEU A 3 -1.02 -7.31 -18.06
CA LEU A 3 -1.05 -8.48 -17.19
C LEU A 3 -1.03 -8.00 -15.75
N ILE A 4 -2.03 -8.41 -14.97
CA ILE A 4 -2.06 -8.20 -13.52
C ILE A 4 -0.98 -9.13 -12.93
N ALA A 5 0.04 -8.54 -12.29
CA ALA A 5 1.17 -9.25 -11.71
C ALA A 5 1.79 -8.42 -10.58
N ALA A 6 2.66 -9.04 -9.77
CA ALA A 6 3.48 -8.33 -8.80
C ALA A 6 4.26 -7.18 -9.46
N GLY A 7 4.33 -6.04 -8.77
CA GLY A 7 4.97 -4.81 -9.26
C GLY A 7 4.03 -3.86 -10.03
N VAL A 8 2.79 -4.27 -10.33
CA VAL A 8 1.80 -3.38 -10.96
C VAL A 8 1.12 -2.50 -9.91
N LEU A 9 0.87 -1.24 -10.29
CA LEU A 9 0.06 -0.31 -9.50
C LEU A 9 -1.41 -0.34 -9.97
N LEU A 10 -2.33 -0.51 -9.02
CA LEU A 10 -3.76 -0.29 -9.23
C LEU A 10 -4.11 1.09 -8.69
N VAL A 11 -4.66 1.94 -9.55
CA VAL A 11 -5.08 3.30 -9.19
C VAL A 11 -6.60 3.34 -9.12
N ALA A 12 -7.12 3.75 -7.96
CA ALA A 12 -8.55 3.93 -7.77
C ALA A 12 -9.10 4.95 -8.77
N THR A 13 -10.19 4.61 -9.43
CA THR A 13 -10.89 5.58 -10.27
C THR A 13 -11.68 6.55 -9.38
N PRO A 14 -11.94 7.79 -9.82
CA PRO A 14 -12.74 8.74 -9.04
C PRO A 14 -14.17 8.27 -8.71
N ALA A 15 -14.68 7.26 -9.42
CA ALA A 15 -15.99 6.67 -9.15
C ALA A 15 -15.97 5.60 -8.05
N LEU A 16 -14.80 5.11 -7.64
CA LEU A 16 -14.66 4.11 -6.59
C LEU A 16 -14.80 4.76 -5.21
N VAL A 17 -16.02 4.72 -4.66
CA VAL A 17 -16.37 5.38 -3.39
C VAL A 17 -16.26 4.50 -2.15
N ASP A 18 -15.78 3.25 -2.29
CA ASP A 18 -15.54 2.38 -1.14
C ASP A 18 -14.50 3.02 -0.21
N PRO A 19 -14.78 3.26 1.08
CA PRO A 19 -13.85 3.94 1.98
C PRO A 19 -12.50 3.22 2.13
N ASN A 20 -12.45 1.91 1.92
CA ASN A 20 -11.21 1.14 1.96
C ASN A 20 -10.30 1.44 0.76
N PHE A 21 -10.86 1.83 -0.39
CA PHE A 21 -10.14 1.98 -1.66
C PHE A 21 -10.31 3.33 -2.37
N THR A 22 -11.15 4.24 -1.88
CA THR A 22 -11.29 5.57 -2.47
C THR A 22 -9.95 6.30 -2.50
N ASP A 23 -9.62 6.88 -3.65
CA ASP A 23 -8.37 7.61 -3.88
C ASP A 23 -7.09 6.82 -3.56
N THR A 24 -7.10 5.48 -3.58
CA THR A 24 -5.90 4.67 -3.28
C THR A 24 -5.02 4.41 -4.49
N VAL A 25 -3.73 4.26 -4.22
CA VAL A 25 -2.75 3.63 -5.10
C VAL A 25 -2.28 2.35 -4.42
N VAL A 26 -2.60 1.19 -4.99
CA VAL A 26 -2.23 -0.12 -4.45
C VAL A 26 -1.08 -0.70 -5.26
N LEU A 27 0.01 -1.10 -4.60
CA LEU A 27 1.06 -1.91 -5.20
C LEU A 27 0.75 -3.38 -5.01
N LEU A 28 0.69 -4.15 -6.10
CA LEU A 28 0.57 -5.60 -6.03
C LEU A 28 1.92 -6.21 -5.65
N LEU A 29 1.91 -7.02 -4.59
CA LEU A 29 3.07 -7.75 -4.08
C LEU A 29 3.08 -9.18 -4.57
N ASP A 30 1.90 -9.78 -4.73
CA ASP A 30 1.74 -11.16 -5.20
C ASP A 30 0.41 -11.33 -5.93
N VAL A 31 0.39 -12.22 -6.91
CA VAL A 31 -0.79 -12.58 -7.70
C VAL A 31 -0.67 -14.06 -8.07
N ASP A 32 -1.63 -14.86 -7.63
CA ASP A 32 -1.69 -16.29 -7.90
C ASP A 32 -3.14 -16.72 -8.23
N ASP A 33 -3.36 -18.03 -8.35
CA ASP A 33 -4.68 -18.58 -8.65
C ASP A 33 -5.69 -18.40 -7.49
N ASN A 34 -5.22 -18.04 -6.29
CA ASN A 34 -6.05 -17.80 -5.10
C ASN A 34 -6.43 -16.31 -4.96
N GLY A 35 -5.77 -15.41 -5.68
CA GLY A 35 -6.09 -13.99 -5.73
C GLY A 35 -4.87 -13.10 -5.85
N ALA A 36 -4.95 -11.90 -5.27
CA ALA A 36 -3.87 -10.93 -5.28
C ALA A 36 -3.70 -10.30 -3.90
N LEU A 37 -2.45 -10.07 -3.51
CA LEU A 37 -2.06 -9.33 -2.33
C LEU A 37 -1.43 -8.00 -2.75
N GLY A 38 -1.84 -6.92 -2.11
CA GLY A 38 -1.26 -5.61 -2.34
C GLY A 38 -1.32 -4.72 -1.11
N VAL A 39 -0.55 -3.62 -1.15
CA VAL A 39 -0.45 -2.63 -0.08
C VAL A 39 -0.77 -1.22 -0.60
N ILE A 40 -1.40 -0.39 0.22
CA ILE A 40 -1.74 0.99 -0.14
C ILE A 40 -0.53 1.90 0.09
N LEU A 41 -0.11 2.62 -0.96
CA LEU A 41 1.09 3.47 -0.94
C LEU A 41 0.84 4.93 -0.54
N ASN A 42 -0.42 5.38 -0.48
CA ASN A 42 -0.75 6.80 -0.35
C ASN A 42 -1.69 7.13 0.82
N ARG A 43 -1.70 6.28 1.85
CA ARG A 43 -2.43 6.50 3.10
C ARG A 43 -1.48 6.41 4.31
N PRO A 44 -0.64 7.43 4.53
CA PRO A 44 0.17 7.48 5.75
C PRO A 44 -0.72 7.54 6.98
N SER A 45 -0.31 6.87 8.04
CA SER A 45 -0.91 6.96 9.37
C SER A 45 -0.15 8.00 10.22
N PRO A 46 -0.67 8.39 11.40
CA PRO A 46 0.09 9.22 12.32
C PRO A 46 1.11 8.44 13.17
N VAL A 47 1.26 7.13 12.97
CA VAL A 47 2.09 6.25 13.80
C VAL A 47 3.49 6.13 13.22
N PRO A 48 4.55 6.63 13.91
CA PRO A 48 5.93 6.46 13.48
C PRO A 48 6.33 4.98 13.43
N VAL A 49 7.13 4.60 12.43
CA VAL A 49 7.60 3.21 12.31
C VAL A 49 8.41 2.80 13.53
N ALA A 50 9.27 3.68 14.06
CA ALA A 50 10.14 3.38 15.19
C ALA A 50 9.37 3.07 16.49
N GLU A 51 8.13 3.56 16.65
CA GLU A 51 7.31 3.27 17.83
C GLU A 51 6.76 1.84 17.84
N VAL A 52 6.64 1.21 16.67
CA VAL A 52 6.09 -0.15 16.52
C VAL A 52 7.18 -1.16 16.16
N LEU A 53 8.14 -0.75 15.34
CA LEU A 53 9.19 -1.56 14.74
C LEU A 53 10.55 -0.86 14.96
N GLU A 54 10.98 -0.77 16.22
CA GLU A 54 12.19 -0.05 16.65
C GLU A 54 13.42 -0.36 15.76
N ALA A 55 13.66 -1.64 15.47
CA ALA A 55 14.81 -2.08 14.67
C ALA A 55 14.84 -1.50 13.24
N TRP A 56 13.69 -1.07 12.72
CA TRP A 56 13.56 -0.56 11.36
C TRP A 56 13.76 0.95 11.26
N GLY A 57 13.75 1.69 12.37
CA GLY A 57 13.78 3.16 12.36
C GLY A 57 14.96 3.77 11.60
N SER A 58 16.10 3.07 11.50
CA SER A 58 17.28 3.54 10.78
C SER A 58 17.27 3.30 9.26
N VAL A 59 16.33 2.50 8.75
CA VAL A 59 16.29 2.10 7.33
C VAL A 59 15.03 2.56 6.60
N VAL A 60 14.12 3.27 7.28
CA VAL A 60 12.92 3.86 6.66
C VAL A 60 13.27 5.18 6.00
N VAL A 61 12.60 5.48 4.88
CA VAL A 61 12.66 6.78 4.19
C VAL A 61 11.42 7.61 4.53
N GLU A 62 11.49 8.93 4.36
CA GLU A 62 10.33 9.80 4.61
C GLU A 62 9.15 9.48 3.66
N PRO A 63 7.90 9.51 4.16
CA PRO A 63 7.54 9.73 5.56
C PRO A 63 7.78 8.45 6.40
N ASP A 64 8.40 8.61 7.56
CA ASP A 64 8.81 7.54 8.48
C ASP A 64 7.67 7.01 9.36
N VAL A 65 6.48 6.91 8.78
CA VAL A 65 5.25 6.45 9.43
C VAL A 65 4.74 5.16 8.81
N LEU A 66 3.96 4.41 9.57
CA LEU A 66 3.24 3.26 9.03
C LEU A 66 2.17 3.72 8.05
N PHE A 67 1.93 2.92 7.01
CA PHE A 67 0.87 3.14 6.04
C PHE A 67 -0.31 2.23 6.36
N ARG A 68 -1.52 2.73 6.12
CA ARG A 68 -2.76 1.98 6.34
C ARG A 68 -3.21 1.33 5.04
N GLY A 69 -3.18 -0.01 5.00
CA GLY A 69 -3.66 -0.83 3.89
C GLY A 69 -3.25 -2.28 4.04
#